data_AF-A0A1J4ZQ80-F1
#
_entry.id   AF-A0A1J4ZQ80-F1
#
_cell.length_a   1.000
_cell.length_b   1.000
_cell.length_c   1.000
_cell.angle_alpha   90.00
_cell.angle_beta   90.00
_cell.angle_gamma   90.00
#
_symmetry.space_group_name_H-M   'P 1'
#
loop_
_entity.id
_entity.type
_entity.pdbx_description
1 polymer ?
#
loop_
_entity_poly.entity_id
_entity_poly.type
_entity_poly.pdbx_seq_one_letter_code
_entity_poly.pdbx_strand_id
1 'polypeptide(L)'
;MHPCTHLLLTTLAAVALNRQWGPRVLAFWAGGILADSDHLLWHAQQADRLDVRAAWAYFTSARQGARPAETLLLHRWPVILAGLACAPVLPRIGALAAGLAFHRLLDDLADRSNPWLYARRVRRRATLHRAVFRRAGYRCEACGAVGKLAAHHRVQREAGGRDTLANLVALCVTCHDRAHNRLTPAA
;
A
#
# COMPACT_ATOMS: atom_id res chain seq x y z
N MET A 1 -9.45 5.11 -5.56
CA MET A 1 -10.20 5.86 -6.59
C MET A 1 -11.66 5.91 -6.14
N HIS A 2 -12.57 6.54 -6.87
CA HIS A 2 -14.01 6.47 -6.52
C HIS A 2 -14.49 5.02 -6.72
N PRO A 3 -15.28 4.41 -5.80
CA PRO A 3 -15.74 3.02 -5.96
C PRO A 3 -16.47 2.75 -7.29
N CYS A 4 -17.30 3.68 -7.79
CA CYS A 4 -17.87 3.58 -9.15
C CYS A 4 -16.81 3.43 -10.24
N THR A 5 -15.64 4.06 -10.09
CA THR A 5 -14.57 3.96 -11.08
C THR A 5 -13.96 2.55 -11.08
N HIS A 6 -13.84 1.90 -9.92
CA HIS A 6 -13.38 0.50 -9.88
C HIS A 6 -14.41 -0.44 -10.52
N LEU A 7 -15.70 -0.26 -10.20
CA LEU A 7 -16.78 -1.04 -10.80
C LEU A 7 -16.85 -0.85 -12.32
N LEU A 8 -16.75 0.39 -12.81
CA LEU A 8 -16.74 0.69 -14.24
C LEU A 8 -15.53 0.05 -14.92
N LEU A 9 -14.31 0.26 -14.41
CA LEU A 9 -13.08 -0.27 -15.01
C LEU A 9 -13.04 -1.80 -14.97
N THR A 10 -13.50 -2.41 -13.88
CA THR A 10 -13.60 -3.89 -13.77
C THR A 10 -14.62 -4.43 -14.76
N THR A 11 -15.76 -3.75 -14.93
CA THR A 11 -16.79 -4.14 -15.90
C THR A 11 -16.29 -3.99 -17.34
N LEU A 12 -15.63 -2.88 -17.67
CA LEU A 12 -15.02 -2.68 -18.99
C LEU A 12 -13.94 -3.72 -19.29
N ALA A 13 -13.10 -4.05 -18.31
CA ALA A 13 -12.11 -5.12 -18.44
C ALA A 13 -12.78 -6.48 -18.68
N ALA A 14 -13.86 -6.79 -17.95
CA ALA A 14 -14.63 -8.01 -18.17
C ALA A 14 -15.25 -8.05 -19.58
N VAL A 15 -15.85 -6.97 -20.06
CA VAL A 15 -16.40 -6.90 -21.42
C VAL A 15 -15.31 -7.12 -22.47
N ALA A 16 -14.14 -6.50 -22.33
CA ALA A 16 -13.02 -6.65 -23.25
C ALA A 16 -12.47 -8.09 -23.27
N LEU A 17 -12.42 -8.76 -22.12
CA LEU A 17 -11.93 -10.13 -21.98
C LEU A 17 -12.97 -11.20 -22.36
N ASN A 18 -14.25 -10.83 -22.45
CA ASN A 18 -15.37 -11.78 -22.60
C ASN A 18 -15.16 -12.76 -23.77
N ARG A 19 -14.71 -12.26 -24.93
CA ARG A 19 -14.49 -13.09 -26.12
C ARG A 19 -13.36 -14.12 -25.94
N GLN A 20 -12.32 -13.79 -25.17
CA GLN A 20 -11.14 -14.64 -24.98
C GLN A 20 -11.31 -15.61 -23.80
N TRP A 21 -11.98 -15.15 -22.73
CA TRP A 21 -12.04 -15.88 -21.46
C TRP A 21 -13.34 -16.69 -21.30
N GLY A 22 -14.37 -16.38 -22.12
CA GLY A 22 -15.66 -17.07 -22.10
C GLY A 22 -16.30 -17.00 -20.70
N PRO A 23 -16.87 -18.10 -20.19
CA PRO A 23 -17.54 -18.13 -18.89
C PRO A 23 -16.66 -17.72 -17.69
N ARG A 24 -15.32 -17.78 -17.84
CA ARG A 24 -14.37 -17.40 -16.77
C ARG A 24 -14.39 -15.90 -16.49
N VAL A 25 -14.90 -15.09 -17.42
CA VAL A 25 -14.99 -13.64 -17.25
C VAL A 25 -15.93 -13.24 -16.12
N LEU A 26 -16.95 -14.05 -15.83
CA LEU A 26 -17.84 -13.84 -14.69
C LEU A 26 -17.09 -14.02 -13.37
N ALA A 27 -16.15 -14.97 -13.30
CA ALA A 27 -15.32 -15.16 -12.12
C ALA A 27 -14.35 -13.98 -11.93
N PHE A 28 -13.74 -13.50 -13.01
CA PHE A 28 -12.93 -12.26 -12.99
C PHE A 28 -13.73 -11.06 -12.49
N TRP A 29 -14.92 -10.84 -13.05
CA TRP A 29 -15.79 -9.74 -12.64
C TRP A 29 -16.24 -9.86 -11.18
N ALA A 30 -16.60 -11.08 -10.74
CA ALA A 30 -16.94 -11.36 -9.34
C ALA A 30 -15.75 -11.07 -8.40
N GLY A 31 -14.52 -11.39 -8.81
CA GLY A 31 -13.31 -11.04 -8.06
C GLY A 31 -13.22 -9.54 -7.78
N GLY A 32 -13.44 -8.69 -8.79
CA GLY A 32 -13.41 -7.24 -8.58
C GLY A 32 -14.51 -6.71 -7.66
N ILE A 33 -15.71 -7.31 -7.67
CA ILE A 33 -16.80 -6.97 -6.73
C ILE A 33 -16.48 -7.44 -5.31
N LEU A 34 -15.91 -8.64 -5.17
CA LEU A 34 -15.52 -9.18 -3.86
C LEU A 34 -14.46 -8.30 -3.21
N ALA A 35 -13.54 -7.70 -3.98
CA ALA A 35 -12.63 -6.70 -3.43
C ALA A 35 -13.38 -5.53 -2.78
N ASP A 36 -14.40 -4.96 -3.43
CA ASP A 36 -15.19 -3.87 -2.82
C ASP A 36 -15.90 -4.28 -1.51
N SER A 37 -16.28 -5.56 -1.37
CA SER A 37 -16.89 -6.05 -0.12
C SER A 37 -15.92 -5.98 1.07
N ASP A 38 -14.62 -6.13 0.83
CA ASP A 38 -13.56 -6.04 1.84
C ASP A 38 -13.50 -4.63 2.44
N HIS A 39 -13.69 -3.59 1.61
CA HIS A 39 -13.79 -2.20 2.06
C HIS A 39 -15.02 -1.95 2.94
N LEU A 40 -16.17 -2.51 2.55
CA LEU A 40 -17.40 -2.43 3.35
C LEU A 40 -17.22 -3.10 4.72
N LEU A 41 -16.64 -4.30 4.74
CA LEU A 41 -16.37 -5.04 5.97
C LEU A 41 -15.39 -4.29 6.88
N TRP A 42 -14.31 -3.75 6.33
CA TRP A 42 -13.38 -2.92 7.08
C TRP A 42 -14.07 -1.70 7.69
N HIS A 43 -14.87 -0.97 6.91
CA HIS A 43 -15.61 0.19 7.43
C HIS A 43 -16.61 -0.23 8.51
N ALA A 44 -17.29 -1.36 8.32
CA ALA A 44 -18.22 -1.89 9.31
C ALA A 44 -17.54 -2.25 10.63
N GLN A 45 -16.33 -2.81 10.58
CA GLN A 45 -15.51 -3.06 11.77
C GLN A 45 -15.08 -1.78 12.48
N GLN A 46 -14.74 -0.72 11.73
CA GLN A 46 -14.36 0.57 12.34
C GLN A 46 -15.56 1.33 12.94
N ALA A 47 -16.72 1.21 12.32
CA ALA A 47 -17.94 1.91 12.72
C ALA A 47 -18.83 1.08 13.66
N ASP A 48 -18.44 -0.17 13.97
CA ASP A 48 -19.23 -1.18 14.68
C ASP A 48 -20.66 -1.34 14.11
N ARG A 49 -20.81 -1.15 12.79
CA ARG A 49 -22.11 -1.20 12.10
C ARG A 49 -21.96 -1.41 10.59
N LEU A 50 -22.82 -2.25 10.02
CA LEU A 50 -22.90 -2.42 8.57
C LEU A 50 -23.76 -1.29 7.96
N ASP A 51 -23.10 -0.24 7.47
CA ASP A 51 -23.77 0.88 6.77
C ASP A 51 -23.07 1.15 5.43
N VAL A 52 -23.73 0.71 4.36
CA VAL A 52 -23.22 0.84 2.98
C VAL A 52 -23.12 2.30 2.57
N ARG A 53 -24.08 3.16 2.97
CA ARG A 53 -24.08 4.57 2.59
C ARG A 53 -22.95 5.32 3.31
N ALA A 54 -22.75 5.03 4.60
CA ALA A 54 -21.64 5.59 5.34
C ALA A 54 -20.29 5.12 4.80
N ALA A 55 -20.15 3.81 4.50
CA ALA A 55 -18.94 3.27 3.87
C ALA A 55 -18.67 3.94 2.52
N TRP A 56 -19.70 4.10 1.69
CA TRP A 56 -19.59 4.78 0.41
C TRP A 56 -19.19 6.25 0.57
N ALA A 57 -19.83 7.00 1.46
CA ALA A 57 -19.48 8.39 1.75
C ALA A 57 -18.04 8.50 2.28
N TYR A 58 -17.61 7.57 3.12
CA TYR A 58 -16.26 7.49 3.64
C TYR A 58 -15.23 7.33 2.50
N PHE A 59 -15.44 6.35 1.61
CA PHE A 59 -14.51 6.05 0.51
C PHE A 59 -14.58 7.01 -0.68
N THR A 60 -15.59 7.88 -0.73
CA THR A 60 -15.70 8.97 -1.71
C THR A 60 -15.15 10.30 -1.20
N SER A 61 -14.96 10.46 0.11
CA SER A 61 -14.41 11.69 0.69
C SER A 61 -12.96 11.95 0.25
N ALA A 62 -12.59 13.20 -0.05
CA ALA A 62 -11.23 13.56 -0.49
C ALA A 62 -10.17 13.56 0.64
N ARG A 63 -10.59 13.46 1.91
CA ARG A 63 -9.75 13.63 3.11
C ARG A 63 -9.35 12.31 3.79
N GLN A 64 -9.30 11.22 3.03
CA GLN A 64 -9.15 9.87 3.58
C GLN A 64 -7.87 9.72 4.44
N GLY A 65 -8.03 9.07 5.59
CA GLY A 65 -6.93 8.45 6.32
C GLY A 65 -6.34 7.29 5.50
N ALA A 66 -5.13 6.85 5.83
CA ALA A 66 -4.53 5.71 5.14
C ALA A 66 -5.29 4.46 5.59
N ARG A 67 -5.88 3.75 4.63
CA ARG A 67 -6.37 2.39 4.83
C ARG A 67 -5.15 1.49 5.08
N PRO A 68 -5.09 0.69 6.15
CA PRO A 68 -4.06 -0.32 6.25
C PRO A 68 -4.41 -1.44 5.26
N ALA A 69 -3.67 -1.55 4.15
CA ALA A 69 -3.86 -2.63 3.17
C ALA A 69 -3.79 -4.04 3.80
N GLU A 70 -3.16 -4.16 4.97
CA GLU A 70 -3.03 -5.41 5.73
C GLU A 70 -4.33 -5.88 6.39
N THR A 71 -5.32 -4.99 6.57
CA THR A 71 -6.60 -5.31 7.24
C THR A 71 -7.68 -5.86 6.30
N LEU A 72 -7.40 -5.85 5.00
CA LEU A 72 -8.32 -6.24 3.93
C LEU A 72 -7.88 -7.60 3.39
N LEU A 73 -8.61 -8.67 3.72
CA LEU A 73 -8.21 -10.06 3.46
C LEU A 73 -8.01 -10.33 1.96
N LEU A 74 -8.94 -9.87 1.13
CA LEU A 74 -8.95 -10.11 -0.31
C LEU A 74 -7.94 -9.23 -1.06
N HIS A 75 -7.48 -8.14 -0.44
CA HIS A 75 -6.42 -7.27 -0.95
C HIS A 75 -5.00 -7.77 -0.61
N ARG A 76 -4.87 -8.87 0.16
CA ARG A 76 -3.57 -9.43 0.53
C ARG A 76 -2.95 -10.13 -0.68
N TRP A 77 -1.80 -9.65 -1.12
CA TRP A 77 -1.04 -10.28 -2.21
C TRP A 77 -0.83 -11.79 -2.05
N PRO A 78 -0.52 -12.35 -0.86
CA PRO A 78 -0.42 -13.80 -0.69
C PRO A 78 -1.69 -14.57 -1.08
N VAL A 79 -2.88 -14.03 -0.76
CA VAL A 79 -4.18 -14.64 -1.10
C VAL A 79 -4.40 -14.60 -2.61
N ILE A 80 -4.15 -13.43 -3.21
CA ILE A 80 -4.28 -13.22 -4.66
C ILE A 80 -3.32 -14.14 -5.42
N LEU A 81 -2.05 -14.19 -5.01
CA LEU A 81 -1.01 -15.00 -5.66
C LEU A 81 -1.30 -16.50 -5.52
N ALA A 82 -1.78 -16.95 -4.36
CA ALA A 82 -2.20 -18.35 -4.19
C ALA A 82 -3.35 -18.71 -5.14
N GLY A 83 -4.38 -17.85 -5.26
CA GLY A 83 -5.48 -18.06 -6.20
C GLY A 83 -5.03 -18.07 -7.66
N LEU A 84 -4.11 -17.19 -8.05
CA LEU A 84 -3.50 -17.17 -9.39
C LEU A 84 -2.69 -18.44 -9.66
N ALA A 85 -1.93 -18.93 -8.67
CA ALA A 85 -1.15 -20.16 -8.79
C ALA A 85 -2.04 -21.39 -9.03
N CYS A 86 -3.29 -21.38 -8.56
CA CYS A 86 -4.27 -22.43 -8.83
C CYS A 86 -4.83 -22.39 -10.26
N ALA A 87 -4.57 -21.38 -11.09
CA ALA A 87 -5.18 -21.24 -12.42
C ALA A 87 -5.04 -22.46 -13.36
N PRO A 88 -3.92 -23.19 -13.40
CA PRO A 88 -3.78 -24.38 -14.24
C PRO A 88 -4.72 -25.54 -13.85
N VAL A 89 -5.10 -25.61 -12.57
CA VAL A 89 -5.93 -26.71 -12.02
C VAL A 89 -7.38 -26.26 -11.81
N LEU A 90 -7.58 -25.01 -11.37
CA LEU A 90 -8.86 -24.40 -11.03
C LEU A 90 -8.99 -23.07 -11.80
N PRO A 91 -9.30 -23.08 -13.10
CA PRO A 91 -9.25 -21.89 -13.94
C PRO A 91 -10.26 -20.80 -13.55
N ARG A 92 -11.37 -21.17 -12.89
CA ARG A 92 -12.32 -20.19 -12.33
C ARG A 92 -11.75 -19.48 -11.09
N ILE A 93 -11.01 -20.19 -10.24
CA ILE A 93 -10.32 -19.59 -9.08
C ILE A 93 -9.21 -18.67 -9.56
N GLY A 94 -8.44 -19.09 -10.56
CA GLY A 94 -7.43 -18.24 -11.21
C GLY A 94 -8.04 -16.96 -11.80
N ALA A 95 -9.18 -17.06 -12.49
CA ALA A 95 -9.88 -15.90 -13.02
C ALA A 95 -10.41 -14.95 -11.93
N LEU A 96 -10.96 -15.49 -10.84
CA LEU A 96 -11.39 -14.71 -9.68
C LEU A 96 -10.22 -13.97 -9.03
N ALA A 97 -9.09 -14.65 -8.84
CA ALA A 97 -7.88 -14.05 -8.31
C ALA A 97 -7.31 -12.97 -9.25
N ALA A 98 -7.42 -13.14 -10.57
CA ALA A 98 -7.05 -12.10 -11.53
C ALA A 98 -7.95 -10.86 -11.40
N GLY A 99 -9.24 -11.03 -11.11
CA GLY A 99 -10.16 -9.93 -10.79
C GLY A 99 -9.76 -9.16 -9.55
N LEU A 100 -9.42 -9.88 -8.47
CA LEU A 100 -8.89 -9.29 -7.24
C LEU A 100 -7.58 -8.52 -7.47
N ALA A 101 -6.65 -9.12 -8.24
CA ALA A 101 -5.38 -8.49 -8.61
C ALA A 101 -5.60 -7.19 -9.39
N PHE A 102 -6.52 -7.21 -10.36
CA PHE A 102 -6.87 -6.04 -11.16
C PHE A 102 -7.43 -4.92 -10.28
N HIS A 103 -8.37 -5.22 -9.38
CA HIS A 103 -8.91 -4.25 -8.44
C HIS A 103 -7.80 -3.64 -7.55
N ARG A 104 -6.95 -4.51 -6.98
CA ARG A 104 -5.84 -4.09 -6.11
C ARG A 104 -4.87 -3.14 -6.83
N LEU A 105 -4.61 -3.39 -8.12
CA LEU A 105 -3.77 -2.55 -8.95
C LEU A 105 -4.41 -1.17 -9.22
N LEU A 106 -5.72 -1.12 -9.45
CA LEU A 106 -6.45 0.15 -9.59
C LEU A 106 -6.37 0.98 -8.31
N ASP A 107 -6.50 0.33 -7.14
CA ASP A 107 -6.29 0.97 -5.84
C ASP A 107 -4.89 1.58 -5.71
N ASP A 108 -3.85 0.78 -6.00
CA ASP A 108 -2.46 1.25 -5.91
C ASP A 108 -2.19 2.42 -6.86
N LEU A 109 -2.75 2.38 -8.08
CA LEU A 109 -2.61 3.44 -9.07
C LEU A 109 -3.33 4.73 -8.61
N ALA A 110 -4.53 4.58 -8.04
CA ALA A 110 -5.27 5.69 -7.47
C ALA A 110 -4.54 6.34 -6.31
N ASP A 111 -3.97 5.52 -5.42
CA ASP A 111 -3.26 6.00 -4.23
C ASP A 111 -1.94 6.69 -4.57
N ARG A 112 -1.28 6.27 -5.65
CA ARG A 112 -0.08 6.92 -6.20
C ARG A 112 -0.40 8.27 -6.82
N SER A 113 -1.52 8.39 -7.53
CA SER A 113 -1.94 9.63 -8.21
C SER A 113 -2.65 10.63 -7.29
N ASN A 114 -3.12 10.21 -6.10
CA ASN A 114 -3.83 11.07 -5.16
C ASN A 114 -2.92 12.14 -4.50
N PRO A 115 -3.12 13.45 -4.78
CA PRO A 115 -2.28 14.52 -4.23
C PRO A 115 -2.38 14.66 -2.71
N TRP A 116 -3.56 14.39 -2.12
CA TRP A 116 -3.77 14.48 -0.68
C TRP A 116 -3.01 13.38 0.07
N LEU A 117 -3.04 12.14 -0.44
CA LEU A 117 -2.27 11.04 0.12
C LEU A 117 -0.76 11.28 -0.02
N TYR A 118 -0.33 11.85 -1.14
CA TYR A 118 1.05 12.30 -1.31
C TYR A 118 1.44 13.33 -0.24
N ALA A 119 0.68 14.42 -0.11
CA ALA A 119 0.93 15.46 0.88
C ALA A 119 0.93 14.92 2.32
N ARG A 120 0.00 14.00 2.64
CA ARG A 120 -0.06 13.34 3.95
C ARG A 120 1.16 12.46 4.22
N ARG A 121 1.63 11.68 3.24
CA ARG A 121 2.87 10.88 3.34
C ARG A 121 4.09 11.77 3.61
N VAL A 122 4.21 12.89 2.89
CA VAL A 122 5.29 13.88 3.10
C VAL A 122 5.26 14.45 4.52
N ARG A 123 4.09 14.89 5.00
CA ARG A 123 3.92 15.42 6.37
C ARG A 123 4.25 14.37 7.44
N ARG A 124 3.77 13.13 7.26
CA ARG A 124 4.07 12.02 8.18
C ARG A 124 5.57 11.73 8.23
N ARG A 125 6.24 11.68 7.08
CA ARG A 125 7.70 11.48 6.99
C ARG A 125 8.45 12.60 7.70
N ALA A 126 8.10 13.86 7.46
CA ALA A 126 8.73 15.00 8.12
C ALA A 126 8.55 14.96 9.65
N THR A 127 7.35 14.61 10.12
CA THR A 127 7.06 14.45 11.55
C THR A 127 7.90 13.34 12.17
N LEU A 128 7.99 12.20 11.49
CA LEU A 128 8.77 11.05 11.93
C LEU A 128 10.27 11.38 11.97
N HIS A 129 10.81 12.02 10.93
CA HIS A 129 12.21 12.45 10.89
C HIS A 129 12.52 13.41 12.06
N ARG A 130 11.66 14.40 12.32
CA ARG A 130 11.83 15.31 13.46
C ARG A 130 11.84 14.56 14.79
N ALA A 131 10.98 13.57 14.95
CA ALA A 131 10.94 12.75 16.16
C ALA A 131 12.20 11.88 16.32
N VAL A 132 12.75 11.33 15.23
CA VAL A 132 14.03 10.62 15.22
C VAL A 132 15.18 11.56 15.65
N PHE A 133 15.24 12.77 15.09
CA PHE A 133 16.28 13.73 15.44
C PHE A 133 16.20 14.20 16.90
N ARG A 134 14.98 14.44 17.41
CA ARG A 134 14.78 14.75 18.84
C ARG A 134 15.22 13.60 19.73
N ARG A 135 14.86 12.35 19.41
CA ARG A 135 15.32 11.16 20.15
C ARG A 135 16.85 11.10 20.21
N ALA A 136 17.50 11.40 19.09
CA ALA A 136 18.95 11.39 18.99
C ALA A 136 19.65 12.61 19.63
N GLY A 137 18.90 13.50 20.30
CA GLY A 137 19.47 14.74 20.86
C GLY A 137 20.10 15.64 19.78
N TYR A 138 19.60 15.58 18.55
CA TYR A 138 20.16 16.26 17.37
C TYR A 138 21.63 15.93 17.10
N ARG A 139 22.06 14.70 17.42
CA ARG A 139 23.40 14.17 17.14
C ARG A 139 23.33 12.91 16.30
N CYS A 140 24.43 12.62 15.59
CA CYS A 140 24.59 11.35 14.90
C CYS A 140 24.63 10.20 15.92
N GLU A 141 23.73 9.23 15.78
CA GLU A 141 23.67 8.06 16.68
C GLU A 141 24.84 7.08 16.44
N ALA A 142 25.63 7.26 15.38
CA ALA A 142 26.81 6.43 15.10
C ALA A 142 28.14 7.04 15.58
N CYS A 143 28.32 8.37 15.46
CA CYS A 143 29.60 9.02 15.78
C CYS A 143 29.49 10.24 16.71
N GLY A 144 28.28 10.61 17.14
CA GLY A 144 28.05 11.75 18.04
C GLY A 144 28.13 13.14 17.40
N ALA A 145 28.51 13.23 16.12
CA ALA A 145 28.65 14.50 15.40
C ALA A 145 27.34 15.31 15.38
N VAL A 146 27.48 16.62 15.53
CA VAL A 146 26.38 17.61 15.37
C VAL A 146 26.40 18.12 13.92
N GLY A 147 25.24 18.48 13.38
CA GLY A 147 25.14 19.11 12.06
C GLY A 147 23.96 18.58 11.26
N LYS A 148 24.12 18.51 9.94
CA LYS A 148 23.08 18.01 9.04
C LYS A 148 22.87 16.50 9.24
N LEU A 149 21.70 16.13 9.73
CA LEU A 149 21.29 14.75 9.96
C LEU A 149 20.30 14.25 8.90
N ALA A 150 20.39 12.95 8.61
CA ALA A 150 19.44 12.20 7.80
C ALA A 150 18.88 11.03 8.62
N ALA A 151 17.59 10.73 8.46
CA ALA A 151 16.99 9.53 9.03
C ALA A 151 17.24 8.35 8.08
N HIS A 152 17.97 7.35 8.55
CA HIS A 152 18.31 6.12 7.85
C HIS A 152 17.47 4.96 8.37
N HIS A 153 17.10 4.03 7.50
CA HIS A 153 16.42 2.79 7.87
C HIS A 153 17.43 1.71 8.28
N ARG A 154 17.30 1.15 9.48
CA ARG A 154 18.13 0.03 9.96
C ARG A 154 17.89 -1.23 9.13
N VAL A 155 16.62 -1.59 8.95
CA VAL A 155 16.16 -2.55 7.95
C VAL A 155 15.70 -1.75 6.75
N GLN A 156 16.35 -1.96 5.59
CA GLN A 156 16.02 -1.27 4.34
C GLN A 156 14.55 -1.48 3.95
N ARG A 157 13.95 -0.50 3.26
CA ARG A 157 12.54 -0.57 2.86
C ARG A 157 12.29 -1.72 1.89
N GLU A 158 13.24 -1.97 1.01
CA GLU A 158 13.26 -3.04 0.02
C GLU A 158 13.27 -4.42 0.71
N ALA A 159 13.83 -4.51 1.92
CA ALA A 159 13.84 -5.71 2.75
C ALA A 159 12.65 -5.77 3.75
N GLY A 160 11.61 -4.96 3.55
CA GLY A 160 10.42 -4.93 4.42
C GLY A 160 10.51 -3.98 5.63
N GLY A 161 11.53 -3.13 5.67
CA GLY A 161 11.73 -2.16 6.75
C GLY A 161 10.65 -1.06 6.79
N ARG A 162 9.91 -0.98 7.90
CA ARG A 162 8.82 -0.01 8.08
C ARG A 162 9.32 1.39 8.47
N ASP A 163 8.58 2.43 8.07
CA ASP A 163 8.74 3.82 8.53
C ASP A 163 8.23 3.98 9.98
N THR A 164 9.06 3.51 10.92
CA THR A 164 8.80 3.56 12.37
C THR A 164 9.97 4.21 13.09
N LEU A 165 9.73 4.76 14.28
CA LEU A 165 10.81 5.31 15.11
C LEU A 165 11.88 4.25 15.41
N ALA A 166 11.47 3.04 15.75
CA ALA A 166 12.40 1.94 16.08
C ALA A 166 13.31 1.56 14.91
N ASN A 167 12.80 1.57 13.69
CA ASN A 167 13.57 1.21 12.50
C ASN A 167 14.38 2.38 11.92
N LEU A 168 14.20 3.60 12.42
CA LEU A 168 14.94 4.77 11.94
C LEU A 168 16.08 5.14 12.89
N VAL A 169 17.18 5.60 12.33
CA VAL A 169 18.37 6.09 13.04
C VAL A 169 18.82 7.43 12.45
N ALA A 170 19.21 8.39 13.29
CA ALA A 170 19.74 9.69 12.88
C ALA A 170 21.24 9.58 12.59
N LEU A 171 21.66 9.83 11.36
CA LEU A 171 23.06 9.78 10.94
C LEU A 171 23.51 11.10 10.32
N CYS A 172 24.76 11.49 10.54
CA CYS A 172 25.39 12.55 9.74
C CYS A 172 25.60 12.07 8.30
N VAL A 173 25.84 13.00 7.36
CA VAL A 173 26.04 12.69 5.93
C VAL A 173 27.10 11.60 5.74
N THR A 174 28.26 11.71 6.38
CA THR A 174 29.35 10.74 6.27
C THR A 174 28.94 9.35 6.77
N CYS A 175 28.32 9.23 7.95
CA CYS A 175 27.86 7.95 8.47
C CYS A 175 26.72 7.37 7.63
N HIS A 176 25.84 8.23 7.10
CA HIS A 176 24.76 7.83 6.22
C HIS A 176 25.30 7.24 4.91
N ASP A 177 26.31 7.87 4.31
CA ASP A 177 26.93 7.36 3.09
C ASP A 177 27.72 6.07 3.34
N ARG A 178 28.42 5.95 4.48
CA ARG A 178 29.03 4.66 4.91
C ARG A 178 28.00 3.55 5.04
N ALA A 179 26.84 3.84 5.62
CA ALA A 179 25.77 2.86 5.79
C ALA A 179 25.20 2.36 4.45
N HIS A 180 25.25 3.19 3.40
CA HIS A 180 24.92 2.79 2.03
C HIS A 180 26.11 2.25 1.24
N ASN A 181 27.27 2.08 1.87
CA ASN A 181 28.54 1.72 1.23
C ASN A 181 28.93 2.66 0.07
N ARG A 182 28.60 3.95 0.19
CA ARG A 182 28.85 5.00 -0.82
C ARG A 182 30.15 5.77 -0.64
N LEU A 183 30.89 5.50 0.43
CA LEU A 183 32.25 6.00 0.56
C LEU A 183 33.20 4.93 0.03
N THR A 184 33.91 5.23 -1.05
CA THR A 184 35.17 4.55 -1.35
C THR A 184 36.11 4.72 -0.16
N PRO A 185 36.82 3.67 0.28
CA PRO A 185 37.87 3.83 1.30
C PRO A 185 38.87 4.86 0.77
N ALA A 186 39.25 5.82 1.61
CA ALA A 186 40.41 6.66 1.31
C ALA A 186 41.62 5.72 1.16
N ALA A 187 42.26 5.78 -0.02
CA ALA A 187 43.51 5.09 -0.31
C ALA A 187 44.65 5.65 0.53
#